data_AF-A0A940DH27-F1
#
_entry.id   AF-A0A940DH27-F1
#
_cell.length_a   1.000
_cell.length_b   1.000
_cell.length_c   1.000
_cell.angle_alpha   90.00
_cell.angle_beta   90.00
_cell.angle_gamma   90.00
#
_symmetry.space_group_name_H-M   'P 1'
#
loop_
_entity.id
_entity.type
_entity.pdbx_description
1 polymer ?
#
loop_
_entity_poly.entity_id
_entity_poly.type
_entity_poly.pdbx_seq_one_letter_code
_entity_poly.pdbx_strand_id
1 'polypeptide(L)'
;MKGLELSRAYFEAYGRELIARFDPEGERISAGLIGYGSECAGYDDELSADHDFEPRFYLWIDEKTEREIGFRLMRAYNALPREFMGYGRSLHSLYG
;
A
#
# COMPACT_ATOMS: atom_id res chain seq x y z
N MET A 1 14.45 2.60 9.86
CA MET A 1 13.70 1.96 8.77
C MET A 1 13.12 3.08 7.93
N LYS A 2 13.34 3.07 6.61
CA LYS A 2 12.79 4.08 5.70
C LYS A 2 11.32 3.79 5.37
N GLY A 3 10.53 4.78 4.98
CA GLY A 3 9.10 4.59 4.68
C GLY A 3 8.88 3.67 3.47
N LEU A 4 9.79 3.72 2.49
CA LEU A 4 9.82 2.79 1.36
C LEU A 4 10.08 1.34 1.80
N GLU A 5 11.00 1.14 2.75
CA GLU A 5 11.33 -0.20 3.28
C GLU A 5 10.15 -0.78 4.06
N LEU A 6 9.48 0.05 4.87
CA LEU A 6 8.28 -0.34 5.61
C LEU A 6 7.14 -0.74 4.65
N SER A 7 6.88 0.10 3.65
CA SER A 7 5.85 -0.15 2.62
C SER A 7 6.16 -1.40 1.80
N ARG A 8 7.43 -1.60 1.43
CA ARG A 8 7.88 -2.82 0.75
C ARG A 8 7.67 -4.04 1.63
N ALA A 9 8.13 -4.02 2.88
CA ALA A 9 7.96 -5.14 3.80
C ALA A 9 6.48 -5.47 4.03
N TYR A 10 5.62 -4.46 4.10
CA TYR A 10 4.18 -4.63 4.22
C TYR A 10 3.55 -5.24 2.95
N PHE A 11 3.97 -4.80 1.77
CA PHE A 11 3.56 -5.41 0.50
C PHE A 11 4.00 -6.87 0.37
N GLU A 12 5.24 -7.18 0.76
CA GLU A 12 5.76 -8.56 0.77
C GLU A 12 4.94 -9.45 1.72
N ALA A 13 4.60 -8.93 2.91
CA ALA A 13 3.88 -9.67 3.94
C ALA A 13 2.42 -9.94 3.59
N TYR A 14 1.74 -9.01 2.90
CA TYR A 14 0.28 -9.09 2.69
C TYR A 14 -0.16 -8.84 1.25
N GLY A 15 0.49 -7.91 0.56
CA GLY A 15 0.10 -7.48 -0.78
C GLY A 15 0.26 -8.58 -1.83
N ARG A 16 1.36 -9.33 -1.80
CA ARG A 16 1.59 -10.43 -2.76
C ARG A 16 0.52 -11.51 -2.70
N GLU A 17 0.22 -12.01 -1.50
CA GLU A 17 -0.78 -13.05 -1.32
C GLU A 17 -2.19 -12.55 -1.67
N LEU A 18 -2.51 -11.30 -1.29
CA LEU A 18 -3.74 -10.66 -1.68
C LEU A 18 -3.88 -10.62 -3.20
N ILE A 19 -2.87 -10.15 -3.93
CA ILE A 19 -2.92 -10.07 -5.40
C ILE A 19 -3.05 -11.45 -6.02
N ALA A 20 -2.25 -12.43 -5.59
CA ALA A 20 -2.29 -13.79 -6.12
C ALA A 20 -3.68 -14.45 -5.98
N ARG A 21 -4.44 -14.11 -4.93
CA ARG A 21 -5.81 -14.59 -4.72
C ARG A 21 -6.82 -14.00 -5.72
N PHE A 22 -6.61 -12.76 -6.18
CA PHE A 22 -7.55 -12.03 -7.02
C PHE A 22 -7.14 -11.97 -8.50
N ASP A 23 -5.85 -12.11 -8.78
CA ASP A 23 -5.24 -12.04 -10.10
C ASP A 23 -4.06 -13.04 -10.17
N PRO A 24 -4.35 -14.36 -10.21
CA PRO A 24 -3.33 -15.39 -10.19
C PRO A 24 -2.41 -15.37 -11.43
N GLU A 25 -2.90 -14.84 -12.55
CA GLU A 25 -2.13 -14.68 -13.79
C GLU A 25 -1.25 -13.41 -13.76
N GLY A 26 -1.53 -12.45 -12.86
CA GLY A 26 -0.73 -11.25 -12.65
C GLY A 26 -0.84 -10.19 -13.75
N GLU A 27 -1.94 -10.18 -14.51
CA GLU A 27 -2.13 -9.29 -15.66
C GLU A 27 -3.08 -8.12 -15.39
N ARG A 28 -3.84 -8.17 -14.29
CA ARG A 28 -4.98 -7.28 -14.02
C ARG A 28 -4.71 -6.27 -12.91
N ILE A 29 -3.81 -6.59 -11.98
CA ILE A 29 -3.55 -5.77 -10.78
C ILE A 29 -2.09 -5.32 -10.76
N SER A 30 -1.88 -4.02 -10.82
CA SER A 30 -0.59 -3.39 -10.54
C SER A 30 -0.54 -2.88 -9.10
N ALA A 31 0.62 -2.94 -8.46
CA ALA A 31 0.82 -2.46 -7.10
C ALA A 31 2.07 -1.58 -6.98
N GLY A 32 2.04 -0.62 -6.05
CA GLY A 32 3.14 0.32 -5.87
C GLY A 32 2.85 1.36 -4.79
N LEU A 33 3.87 2.13 -4.44
CA LEU A 33 3.75 3.25 -3.53
C LEU A 33 3.70 4.55 -4.33
N ILE A 34 2.73 5.42 -4.05
CA ILE A 34 2.64 6.76 -4.63
C ILE A 34 2.33 7.77 -3.52
N GLY A 35 2.89 8.97 -3.62
CA GLY A 35 2.75 10.02 -2.61
C GLY A 35 3.75 11.15 -2.84
N TYR A 36 3.51 12.27 -2.17
CA TYR A 36 4.37 13.46 -2.22
C TYR A 36 5.44 13.48 -1.11
N GLY A 37 5.42 12.53 -0.19
CA GLY A 37 6.40 12.44 0.89
C GLY A 37 7.74 11.86 0.44
N SER A 38 8.79 12.15 1.21
CA SER A 38 10.17 11.72 0.93
C SER A 38 10.32 10.20 0.85
N GLU A 39 9.38 9.46 1.47
CA GLU A 39 9.33 8.00 1.46
C GLU A 39 9.11 7.43 0.06
N CYS A 40 8.45 8.17 -0.83
CA CYS A 40 8.17 7.72 -2.19
C CYS A 40 9.41 7.83 -3.10
N ALA A 41 10.35 8.70 -2.76
CA ALA A 41 11.56 8.97 -3.54
C ALA A 41 12.83 8.34 -2.95
N GLY A 42 12.74 7.67 -1.79
CA GLY A 42 13.85 6.98 -1.13
C GLY A 42 14.86 7.90 -0.44
N TYR A 43 14.51 9.18 -0.27
CA TYR A 43 15.39 10.22 0.27
C TYR A 43 15.34 10.39 1.79
N ASP A 44 14.63 9.50 2.52
CA ASP A 44 14.54 9.59 3.99
C ASP A 44 15.95 9.64 4.63
N ASP A 45 16.18 10.68 5.44
CA ASP A 45 17.32 10.86 6.34
C ASP A 45 16.84 10.95 7.81
N GLU A 46 17.76 11.06 8.77
CA GLU A 46 17.42 11.04 10.21
C GLU A 46 16.54 12.22 10.67
N LEU A 47 16.41 13.28 9.84
CA LEU A 47 15.64 14.49 10.16
C LEU A 47 14.23 14.48 9.55
N SER A 48 13.98 13.75 8.45
CA SER A 48 12.65 13.67 7.80
C SER A 48 11.76 12.54 8.33
N ALA A 49 12.12 11.95 9.46
CA ALA A 49 11.41 10.84 10.10
C ALA A 49 10.10 11.25 10.82
N ASP A 50 9.74 12.54 10.79
CA ASP A 50 8.64 13.11 11.57
C ASP A 50 7.31 13.24 10.83
N HIS A 51 7.23 12.84 9.55
CA HIS A 51 5.99 12.84 8.80
C HIS A 51 5.90 11.64 7.81
N ASP A 52 4.72 11.00 7.75
CA ASP A 52 4.25 10.06 6.72
C ASP A 52 4.81 8.60 6.68
N PHE A 53 5.26 8.06 7.82
CA PHE A 53 5.68 6.66 7.96
C PHE A 53 4.52 5.69 8.19
N GLU A 54 3.81 5.35 7.12
CA GLU A 54 2.71 4.38 7.17
C GLU A 54 3.00 3.11 6.35
N PRO A 55 2.62 1.92 6.86
CA PRO A 55 2.66 0.69 6.08
C PRO A 55 1.53 0.70 5.04
N ARG A 56 1.84 1.13 3.82
CA ARG A 56 0.85 1.24 2.72
C ARG A 56 1.41 0.83 1.36
N PHE A 57 0.51 0.47 0.45
CA PHE A 57 0.73 0.32 -0.99
C PHE A 57 -0.61 0.52 -1.69
N TYR A 58 -0.60 0.91 -2.95
CA TYR A 58 -1.81 1.14 -3.75
C TYR A 58 -1.96 0.02 -4.78
N LEU A 59 -3.21 -0.24 -5.16
CA LEU A 59 -3.57 -1.17 -6.22
C LEU A 59 -4.22 -0.38 -7.36
N TRP A 60 -3.79 -0.63 -8.59
CA TRP A 60 -4.42 -0.11 -9.80
C TRP A 60 -4.98 -1.28 -10.61
N ILE A 61 -6.21 -1.09 -11.07
CA ILE A 61 -6.99 -2.04 -11.86
C ILE A 61 -7.71 -1.27 -12.98
N ASP A 62 -8.01 -1.95 -14.09
CA ASP A 62 -8.82 -1.38 -15.16
C ASP A 62 -10.32 -1.42 -14.82
N GLU A 63 -11.13 -0.71 -15.60
CA GLU A 63 -12.58 -0.62 -15.40
C GLU A 63 -13.27 -2.00 -15.48
N LYS A 64 -12.78 -2.89 -16.34
CA LYS A 64 -13.32 -4.24 -16.46
C LYS A 64 -13.09 -5.03 -15.16
N THR A 65 -11.87 -5.01 -14.64
CA THR A 65 -11.48 -5.67 -13.39
C THR A 65 -12.21 -5.06 -12.19
N GLU A 66 -12.41 -3.75 -12.18
CA GLU A 66 -13.18 -3.05 -11.15
C GLU A 66 -14.64 -3.55 -11.12
N ARG A 67 -15.30 -3.66 -12.27
CA ARG A 67 -16.66 -4.23 -12.37
C ARG A 67 -16.72 -5.70 -11.96
N GLU A 68 -15.71 -6.50 -12.28
CA GLU A 68 -15.69 -7.93 -12.00
C GLU A 68 -15.38 -8.26 -10.53
N ILE A 69 -14.37 -7.61 -9.95
CA ILE A 69 -13.83 -7.97 -8.61
C ILE A 69 -13.57 -6.78 -7.69
N GLY A 70 -13.72 -5.54 -8.15
CA GLY A 70 -13.29 -4.33 -7.44
C GLY A 70 -13.83 -4.22 -6.01
N PHE A 71 -15.13 -4.47 -5.80
CA PHE A 71 -15.73 -4.44 -4.45
C PHE A 71 -15.09 -5.46 -3.50
N ARG A 72 -14.87 -6.70 -3.95
CA ARG A 72 -14.27 -7.76 -3.14
C ARG A 72 -12.79 -7.48 -2.87
N LEU A 73 -12.08 -6.98 -3.87
CA LEU A 73 -10.67 -6.60 -3.76
C LEU A 73 -10.50 -5.46 -2.74
N MET A 74 -11.31 -4.39 -2.85
CA MET A 74 -11.32 -3.27 -1.91
C MET A 74 -11.59 -3.74 -0.47
N ARG A 75 -12.59 -4.62 -0.28
CA ARG A 75 -12.92 -5.16 1.05
C ARG A 75 -11.77 -5.98 1.64
N ALA A 76 -11.10 -6.80 0.83
CA ALA A 76 -9.96 -7.58 1.28
C ALA A 76 -8.73 -6.70 1.58
N TYR A 77 -8.45 -5.72 0.73
CA TYR A 77 -7.40 -4.73 0.94
C TYR A 77 -7.62 -3.90 2.22
N ASN A 78 -8.85 -3.44 2.46
CA ASN A 78 -9.20 -2.69 3.68
C ASN A 78 -9.20 -3.54 4.95
N ALA A 79 -9.23 -4.87 4.83
CA ALA A 79 -9.13 -5.80 5.95
C ALA A 79 -7.67 -6.13 6.32
N LEU A 80 -6.69 -5.69 5.54
CA LEU A 80 -5.27 -5.87 5.89
C LEU A 80 -4.93 -5.14 7.21
N PRO A 81 -3.95 -5.62 7.98
CA PRO A 81 -3.60 -5.04 9.28
C PRO A 81 -3.40 -3.52 9.25
N ARG A 82 -3.98 -2.84 10.24
CA ARG A 82 -3.82 -1.38 10.38
C ARG A 82 -2.48 -0.99 11.00
N GLU A 83 -1.83 -1.93 11.67
CA GLU A 83 -0.52 -1.79 12.28
C GLU A 83 0.42 -2.85 11.74
N PHE A 84 1.67 -2.47 11.51
CA PHE A 84 2.73 -3.36 11.05
C PHE A 84 4.08 -2.87 11.56
N MET A 85 4.86 -3.77 12.17
CA MET A 85 6.19 -3.47 12.72
C MET A 85 6.21 -2.26 13.70
N GLY A 86 5.11 -2.00 14.41
CA GLY A 86 4.98 -0.88 15.34
C GLY A 86 4.54 0.45 14.71
N TYR A 87 4.29 0.47 13.40
CA TYR A 87 3.78 1.62 12.65
C TYR A 87 2.30 1.43 12.32
N GLY A 88 1.47 2.42 12.60
CA GLY A 88 0.04 2.42 12.27
C GLY A 88 -0.26 3.21 11.00
N ARG A 89 -1.36 2.89 10.32
CA ARG A 89 -2.00 3.81 9.37
C ARG A 89 -2.77 4.89 10.14
N SER A 90 -2.30 6.14 10.09
CA SER A 90 -3.02 7.29 10.62
C SER A 90 -4.24 7.59 9.73
N LEU A 91 -5.33 8.05 10.33
CA LEU A 91 -6.50 8.56 9.60
C LEU A 91 -6.35 10.05 9.21
N HIS A 92 -5.15 10.63 9.27
CA HIS A 92 -4.84 11.96 8.74
C HIS A 92 -4.22 11.77 7.34
N SER A 93 -4.75 12.26 6.22
CA SER A 93 -5.41 13.54 6.00
C SER A 93 -6.51 13.42 4.93
N LEU A 94 -7.69 13.97 5.23
CA LEU A 94 -8.74 14.27 4.24
C LEU A 94 -8.48 15.60 3.50
N TYR A 95 -7.27 16.16 3.58
CA TYR A 95 -6.86 17.35 2.83
C TYR A 95 -5.42 17.21 2.33
N GLY A 96 -5.28 17.22 1.02
CA GLY A 96 -4.04 17.17 0.23
C GLY A 96 -4.40 17.02 -1.24
#